data_AF-A0A9D6KJA2-F1
#
_entry.id   AF-A0A9D6KJA2-F1
#
_cell.length_a   1.000
_cell.length_b   1.000
_cell.length_c   1.000
_cell.angle_alpha   90.00
_cell.angle_beta   90.00
_cell.angle_gamma   90.00
#
_symmetry.space_group_name_H-M   'P 1'
#
loop_
_entity.id
_entity.type
_entity.pdbx_description
1 polymer ?
#
loop_
_entity_poly.entity_id
_entity_poly.type
_entity_poly.pdbx_seq_one_letter_code
_entity_poly.pdbx_strand_id
1 'polypeptide(L)'
;MPRNFVLARPACVVCLLVLASCTPPIRQFDLKDQPLSCEQANRYAHDTLKTMGYAITMFTPAPTGGTGVVKGTLDERGSSKSATVVITCGSAGPTLDASEDGKLLGQIELHRAFYLTFTGVVSQQQALAKMAKEQAALPPAQRKQQGFEVLIAPAPGQAARIDFAADFAATGVLPVRVVVHNRSERSYRLDPDEIVMARADGERVHPLSVAEVLERVQQGSKMAADGAPPIADLAALPQQLESKRFTATTIPRQGSAEGYLFYPLAPYKRARVLVTEVDSDESEGVVVEF
;
A
#
# COMPACT_ATOMS: atom_id res chain seq x y z
N MET A 1 16.03 -62.11 73.81
CA MET A 1 16.07 -60.68 74.16
C MET A 1 16.09 -59.86 72.86
N PRO A 2 15.41 -58.71 72.81
CA PRO A 2 14.16 -58.52 72.03
C PRO A 2 14.36 -57.87 70.64
N ARG A 3 13.54 -58.26 69.63
CA ARG A 3 12.40 -57.54 68.99
C ARG A 3 12.83 -56.30 68.19
N ASN A 4 12.26 -55.93 67.04
CA ASN A 4 11.24 -56.43 66.13
C ASN A 4 11.34 -55.52 64.88
N PHE A 5 11.10 -56.07 63.69
CA PHE A 5 10.80 -55.32 62.47
C PHE A 5 9.53 -54.46 62.65
N VAL A 6 9.56 -53.18 62.24
CA VAL A 6 8.39 -52.45 61.69
C VAL A 6 8.84 -51.37 60.70
N LEU A 7 8.20 -51.39 59.52
CA LEU A 7 8.27 -50.44 58.40
C LEU A 7 7.89 -49.00 58.78
N ALA A 8 8.41 -47.99 58.07
CA ALA A 8 7.58 -46.93 57.46
C ALA A 8 8.39 -45.86 56.69
N ARG A 9 8.09 -45.83 55.39
CA ARG A 9 7.94 -44.66 54.48
C ARG A 9 9.16 -43.82 54.04
N PRO A 10 9.34 -43.66 52.71
CA PRO A 10 10.29 -42.73 52.11
C PRO A 10 9.64 -41.34 52.01
N ALA A 11 10.25 -40.33 52.64
CA ALA A 11 9.89 -38.92 52.41
C ALA A 11 10.74 -38.37 51.26
N CYS A 12 10.25 -38.62 50.04
CA CYS A 12 10.69 -37.99 48.81
C CYS A 12 10.30 -36.49 48.89
N VAL A 13 11.23 -35.63 49.33
CA VAL A 13 11.06 -34.18 49.25
C VAL A 13 11.36 -33.76 47.81
N VAL A 14 10.38 -33.98 46.93
CA VAL A 14 10.33 -33.32 45.63
C VAL A 14 9.75 -31.93 45.89
N CYS A 15 10.64 -30.94 46.01
CA CYS A 15 10.25 -29.54 45.88
C CYS A 15 9.71 -29.32 44.45
N LEU A 16 8.39 -29.41 44.31
CA LEU A 16 7.63 -28.91 43.17
C LEU A 16 7.80 -27.38 43.11
N LEU A 17 8.87 -26.95 42.44
CA LEU A 17 8.94 -25.62 41.82
C LEU A 17 7.89 -25.59 40.71
N VAL A 18 6.64 -25.29 41.08
CA VAL A 18 5.66 -24.77 40.13
C VAL A 18 6.12 -23.35 39.81
N LEU A 19 7.07 -23.25 38.88
CA LEU A 19 7.21 -22.05 38.09
C LEU A 19 5.88 -21.93 37.34
N ALA A 20 4.98 -21.13 37.90
CA ALA A 20 3.92 -20.51 37.13
C ALA A 20 4.62 -19.79 35.98
N SER A 21 4.71 -20.47 34.84
CA SER A 21 5.00 -19.86 33.55
C SER A 21 3.81 -18.98 33.23
N CYS A 22 3.77 -17.81 33.88
CA CYS A 22 3.13 -16.64 33.32
C CYS A 22 3.91 -16.32 32.04
N THR A 23 3.66 -17.08 30.96
CA THR A 23 3.83 -16.53 29.63
C THR A 23 3.01 -15.25 29.66
N PRO A 24 3.63 -14.06 29.53
CA PRO A 24 2.85 -12.84 29.46
C PRO A 24 1.80 -13.05 28.37
N PRO A 25 0.54 -12.62 28.59
CA PRO A 25 -0.46 -12.65 27.52
C PRO A 25 0.21 -12.02 26.31
N ILE A 26 0.20 -12.73 25.18
CA ILE A 26 0.77 -12.27 23.90
C ILE A 26 0.26 -10.86 23.74
N ARG A 27 1.12 -9.87 24.04
CA ARG A 27 0.73 -8.48 23.94
C ARG A 27 0.36 -8.32 22.48
N GLN A 28 -0.83 -7.79 22.25
CA GLN A 28 -1.22 -7.25 20.95
C GLN A 28 0.05 -6.71 20.30
N PHE A 29 0.36 -7.20 19.10
CA PHE A 29 1.50 -6.73 18.32
C PHE A 29 1.22 -5.26 17.96
N ASP A 30 1.34 -4.40 18.96
CA ASP A 30 1.02 -2.99 18.91
C ASP A 30 2.06 -2.41 17.96
N LEU A 31 1.61 -1.94 16.80
CA LEU A 31 2.43 -1.24 15.82
C LEU A 31 3.03 0.07 16.36
N LYS A 32 2.89 0.34 17.68
CA LYS A 32 3.38 1.51 18.39
C LYS A 32 4.87 1.81 18.16
N ASP A 33 5.67 0.79 17.87
CA ASP A 33 7.11 0.95 17.66
C ASP A 33 7.47 1.26 16.19
N GLN A 34 6.50 1.26 15.27
CA GLN A 34 6.71 1.68 13.87
C GLN A 34 5.92 2.97 13.59
N PRO A 35 6.59 4.11 13.34
CA PRO A 35 5.90 5.35 13.01
C PRO A 35 5.31 5.25 11.60
N LEU A 36 4.10 4.72 11.50
CA LEU A 36 3.32 4.64 10.28
C LEU A 36 2.37 5.83 10.20
N SER A 37 2.32 6.48 9.03
CA SER A 37 1.22 7.39 8.73
C SER A 37 -0.09 6.62 8.55
N CYS A 38 -1.22 7.30 8.70
CA CYS A 38 -2.53 6.69 8.47
C CYS A 38 -2.67 6.15 7.03
N GLU A 39 -2.13 6.88 6.04
CA GLU A 39 -2.12 6.44 4.64
C GLU A 39 -1.27 5.18 4.44
N GLN A 40 -0.09 5.10 5.10
CA GLN A 40 0.75 3.92 5.07
C GLN A 40 0.04 2.71 5.70
N ALA A 41 -0.62 2.89 6.84
CA ALA A 41 -1.37 1.81 7.49
C ALA A 41 -2.51 1.29 6.61
N ASN A 42 -3.29 2.18 5.97
CA ASN A 42 -4.33 1.82 5.02
C ASN A 42 -3.76 0.99 3.85
N ARG A 43 -2.67 1.45 3.24
CA ARG A 43 -2.03 0.78 2.11
C ARG A 43 -1.48 -0.59 2.51
N TYR A 44 -0.71 -0.64 3.59
CA TYR A 44 -0.08 -1.88 4.05
C TYR A 44 -1.10 -2.92 4.51
N ALA A 45 -2.22 -2.52 5.13
CA ALA A 45 -3.28 -3.45 5.50
C ALA A 45 -3.94 -4.08 4.28
N HIS A 46 -4.25 -3.27 3.26
CA HIS A 46 -4.77 -3.74 1.98
C HIS A 46 -3.79 -4.72 1.28
N ASP A 47 -2.52 -4.32 1.18
CA ASP A 47 -1.49 -5.12 0.49
C ASP A 47 -1.17 -6.42 1.24
N THR A 48 -1.28 -6.40 2.57
CA THR A 48 -1.12 -7.59 3.42
C THR A 48 -2.18 -8.64 3.09
N LEU A 49 -3.48 -8.27 3.05
CA LEU A 49 -4.54 -9.21 2.71
C LEU A 49 -4.36 -9.79 1.29
N LYS A 50 -3.98 -8.95 0.32
CA LYS A 50 -3.67 -9.42 -1.04
C LYS A 50 -2.48 -10.38 -1.06
N THR A 51 -1.43 -10.09 -0.30
CA THR A 51 -0.24 -10.96 -0.18
C THR A 51 -0.60 -12.30 0.46
N MET A 52 -1.55 -12.31 1.38
CA MET A 52 -2.11 -13.52 1.98
C MET A 52 -3.08 -14.29 1.04
N GLY A 53 -3.30 -13.79 -0.18
CA GLY A 53 -4.14 -14.44 -1.20
C GLY A 53 -5.62 -14.07 -1.15
N TYR A 54 -6.04 -13.15 -0.27
CA TYR A 54 -7.44 -12.72 -0.22
C TYR A 54 -7.77 -11.81 -1.42
N ALA A 55 -8.93 -12.07 -2.03
CA ALA A 55 -9.57 -11.12 -2.93
C ALA A 55 -10.27 -10.03 -2.10
N ILE A 56 -9.90 -8.77 -2.29
CA ILE A 56 -10.48 -7.64 -1.53
C ILE A 56 -11.91 -7.37 -2.00
N THR A 57 -12.88 -7.57 -1.12
CA THR A 57 -14.31 -7.40 -1.39
C THR A 57 -14.82 -6.03 -0.95
N MET A 58 -14.21 -5.42 0.06
CA MET A 58 -14.56 -4.08 0.52
C MET A 58 -13.33 -3.34 1.02
N PHE A 59 -13.22 -2.06 0.70
CA PHE A 59 -12.19 -1.21 1.28
C PHE A 59 -12.71 0.22 1.46
N THR A 60 -12.65 0.67 2.71
CA THR A 60 -12.97 2.03 3.13
C THR A 60 -11.78 2.52 3.96
N PRO A 61 -10.92 3.38 3.39
CA PRO A 61 -9.75 3.88 4.12
C PRO A 61 -10.15 4.60 5.41
N ALA A 62 -9.34 4.42 6.46
CA ALA A 62 -9.46 5.20 7.68
C ALA A 62 -8.97 6.63 7.41
N PRO A 63 -9.79 7.67 7.66
CA PRO A 63 -9.29 9.04 7.66
C PRO A 63 -8.50 9.32 8.95
N THR A 64 -7.70 10.38 8.97
CA THR A 64 -7.05 10.88 10.19
C THR A 64 -8.11 11.19 11.26
N GLY A 65 -7.96 10.60 12.44
CA GLY A 65 -8.91 10.73 13.56
C GLY A 65 -10.11 9.78 13.49
N GLY A 66 -10.21 8.91 12.48
CA GLY A 66 -11.34 8.02 12.28
C GLY A 66 -10.99 6.55 12.09
N THR A 67 -12.00 5.77 11.72
CA THR A 67 -11.91 4.33 11.50
C THR A 67 -12.24 3.99 10.05
N GLY A 68 -11.51 3.02 9.50
CA GLY A 68 -11.74 2.42 8.20
C GLY A 68 -11.75 0.89 8.31
N VAL A 69 -12.02 0.24 7.19
CA VAL A 69 -12.12 -1.22 7.13
C VAL A 69 -11.66 -1.76 5.77
N VAL A 70 -10.95 -2.88 5.81
CA VAL A 70 -10.65 -3.71 4.64
C VAL A 70 -11.32 -5.06 4.86
N LYS A 71 -12.03 -5.58 3.86
CA LYS A 71 -12.56 -6.94 3.87
C LYS A 71 -12.08 -7.71 2.66
N GLY A 72 -11.86 -9.00 2.82
CA GLY A 72 -11.53 -9.88 1.72
C GLY A 72 -12.02 -11.30 1.94
N THR A 73 -12.07 -12.06 0.86
CA THR A 73 -12.43 -13.49 0.85
C THR A 73 -11.31 -14.31 0.22
N LEU A 74 -11.08 -15.50 0.77
CA LEU A 74 -10.12 -16.48 0.26
C LEU A 74 -10.85 -17.81 0.08
N ASP A 75 -10.88 -18.30 -1.15
CA ASP A 75 -11.49 -19.60 -1.48
C ASP A 75 -10.41 -20.70 -1.46
N GLU A 76 -10.50 -21.61 -0.50
CA GLU A 76 -9.61 -22.75 -0.34
C GLU A 76 -10.40 -24.06 -0.38
N ARG A 77 -10.18 -24.87 -1.42
CA ARG A 77 -10.64 -26.28 -1.54
C ARG A 77 -12.10 -26.51 -1.08
N GLY A 78 -13.01 -25.64 -1.53
CA GLY A 78 -14.44 -25.74 -1.23
C GLY A 78 -14.88 -25.08 0.09
N SER A 79 -13.96 -24.40 0.80
CA SER A 79 -14.27 -23.52 1.93
C SER A 79 -13.91 -22.08 1.59
N SER A 80 -14.81 -21.14 1.88
CA SER A 80 -14.53 -19.70 1.76
C SER A 80 -14.24 -19.13 3.14
N LYS A 81 -13.12 -18.45 3.29
CA LYS A 81 -12.71 -17.73 4.51
C LYS A 81 -12.88 -16.24 4.27
N SER A 82 -13.49 -15.51 5.19
CA SER A 82 -13.59 -14.05 5.12
C SER A 82 -12.75 -13.39 6.21
N ALA A 83 -12.02 -12.35 5.83
CA ALA A 83 -11.19 -11.55 6.72
C ALA A 83 -11.72 -10.12 6.76
N THR A 84 -11.79 -9.54 7.96
CA THR A 84 -12.05 -8.13 8.20
C THR A 84 -10.88 -7.53 8.97
N VAL A 85 -10.30 -6.46 8.42
CA VAL A 85 -9.27 -5.65 9.07
C VAL A 85 -9.84 -4.28 9.38
N VAL A 86 -9.96 -3.93 10.64
CA VAL A 86 -10.37 -2.60 11.11
C VAL A 86 -9.11 -1.75 11.31
N ILE A 87 -9.12 -0.54 10.77
CA ILE A 87 -8.00 0.41 10.83
C ILE A 87 -8.48 1.62 11.60
N THR A 88 -7.84 1.97 12.72
CA THR A 88 -8.18 3.17 13.49
C THR A 88 -7.00 4.12 13.50
N CYS A 89 -7.16 5.31 12.91
CA CYS A 89 -6.11 6.32 12.89
C CYS A 89 -6.31 7.35 13.99
N GLY A 90 -5.74 7.09 15.18
CA GLY A 90 -5.79 8.01 16.31
C GLY A 90 -4.63 9.02 16.34
N SER A 91 -4.66 9.92 17.32
CA SER A 91 -3.55 10.85 17.58
C SER A 91 -2.24 10.16 18.00
N ALA A 92 -2.32 8.94 18.54
CA ALA A 92 -1.18 8.11 18.88
C ALA A 92 -0.61 7.31 17.70
N GLY A 93 -1.19 7.45 16.50
CA GLY A 93 -0.87 6.66 15.32
C GLY A 93 -1.96 5.64 14.97
N PRO A 94 -1.76 4.91 13.85
CA PRO A 94 -2.72 3.92 13.38
C PRO A 94 -2.64 2.62 14.20
N THR A 95 -3.80 2.03 14.49
CA THR A 95 -3.94 0.68 15.03
C THR A 95 -4.71 -0.20 14.03
N LEU A 96 -4.40 -1.49 14.02
CA LEU A 96 -5.01 -2.47 13.13
C LEU A 96 -5.65 -3.59 13.97
N ASP A 97 -6.80 -4.09 13.56
CA ASP A 97 -7.39 -5.29 14.15
C ASP A 97 -7.91 -6.21 13.06
N ALA A 98 -7.31 -7.39 12.94
CA ALA A 98 -7.63 -8.36 11.91
C ALA A 98 -8.41 -9.54 12.51
N SER A 99 -9.59 -9.83 11.97
CA SER A 99 -10.49 -10.86 12.48
C SER A 99 -11.14 -11.64 11.35
N GLU A 100 -11.46 -12.91 11.61
CA GLU A 100 -12.20 -13.76 10.66
C GLU A 100 -13.69 -13.61 10.99
N ASP A 101 -14.53 -13.35 9.98
CA ASP A 101 -15.96 -13.14 10.24
C ASP A 101 -16.63 -14.45 10.69
N GLY A 102 -17.51 -14.38 11.69
CA GLY A 102 -18.39 -15.48 12.07
C GLY A 102 -17.73 -16.66 12.82
N LYS A 103 -16.45 -16.57 13.20
CA LYS A 103 -15.78 -17.60 14.02
C LYS A 103 -15.09 -16.99 15.23
N LEU A 104 -15.22 -17.61 16.40
CA LEU A 104 -14.51 -17.20 17.64
C LEU A 104 -13.07 -17.73 17.71
N LEU A 105 -12.79 -18.91 17.15
CA LEU A 105 -11.47 -19.57 17.22
C LEU A 105 -10.54 -19.22 16.05
N GLY A 106 -11.09 -18.95 14.85
CA GLY A 106 -10.30 -18.57 13.66
C GLY A 106 -9.66 -17.17 13.75
N GLN A 107 -10.11 -16.35 14.71
CA GLN A 107 -9.60 -14.99 14.92
C GLN A 107 -8.12 -14.98 15.30
N ILE A 108 -7.67 -15.94 16.11
CA ILE A 108 -6.27 -15.95 16.60
C ILE A 108 -5.30 -16.30 15.47
N GLU A 109 -5.65 -17.28 14.63
CA GLU A 109 -4.79 -17.71 13.52
C GLU A 109 -4.69 -16.62 12.46
N LEU A 110 -5.82 -16.04 12.05
CA LEU A 110 -5.83 -14.95 11.07
C LEU A 110 -5.11 -13.71 11.61
N HIS A 111 -5.40 -13.29 12.85
CA HIS A 111 -4.75 -12.15 13.47
C HIS A 111 -3.23 -12.33 13.46
N ARG A 112 -2.74 -13.47 13.93
CA ARG A 112 -1.30 -13.76 13.92
C ARG A 112 -0.70 -13.79 12.51
N ALA A 113 -1.35 -14.47 11.56
CA ALA A 113 -0.89 -14.56 10.18
C ALA A 113 -0.85 -13.19 9.49
N PHE A 114 -1.88 -12.36 9.73
CA PHE A 114 -1.96 -10.99 9.26
C PHE A 114 -0.81 -10.16 9.80
N TYR A 115 -0.59 -10.15 11.12
CA TYR A 115 0.47 -9.35 11.73
C TYR A 115 1.88 -9.76 11.28
N LEU A 116 2.15 -11.06 11.14
CA LEU A 116 3.42 -11.55 10.59
C LEU A 116 3.63 -11.12 9.14
N THR A 117 2.58 -11.20 8.31
CA THR A 117 2.67 -10.79 6.91
C THR A 117 2.79 -9.27 6.79
N PHE A 118 2.03 -8.53 7.59
CA PHE A 118 2.04 -7.07 7.65
C PHE A 118 3.43 -6.55 7.99
N THR A 119 4.04 -7.05 9.06
CA THR A 119 5.41 -6.67 9.44
C THR A 119 6.43 -7.00 8.35
N GLY A 120 6.24 -8.11 7.63
CA GLY A 120 6.98 -8.44 6.41
C GLY A 120 6.84 -7.35 5.33
N VAL A 121 5.60 -7.00 4.96
CA VAL A 121 5.29 -5.94 3.98
C VAL A 121 5.90 -4.61 4.38
N VAL A 122 5.72 -4.18 5.64
CA VAL A 122 6.30 -2.91 6.13
C VAL A 122 7.81 -2.94 6.05
N SER A 123 8.45 -4.02 6.52
CA SER A 123 9.92 -4.13 6.51
C SER A 123 10.49 -4.08 5.10
N GLN A 124 9.83 -4.74 4.14
CA GLN A 124 10.23 -4.72 2.74
C GLN A 124 10.11 -3.31 2.17
N GLN A 125 8.99 -2.63 2.40
CA GLN A 125 8.76 -1.27 1.91
C GLN A 125 9.72 -0.25 2.53
N GLN A 126 10.00 -0.38 3.83
CA GLN A 126 11.00 0.45 4.50
C GLN A 126 12.41 0.17 4.00
N ALA A 127 12.76 -1.10 3.73
CA ALA A 127 14.05 -1.46 3.14
C ALA A 127 14.20 -0.85 1.74
N LEU A 128 13.17 -0.94 0.90
CA LEU A 128 13.15 -0.29 -0.42
C LEU A 128 13.31 1.23 -0.30
N ALA A 129 12.55 1.87 0.58
CA ALA A 129 12.66 3.30 0.82
C ALA A 129 14.03 3.71 1.39
N LYS A 130 14.62 2.89 2.26
CA LYS A 130 15.96 3.11 2.81
C LYS A 130 17.03 2.95 1.73
N MET A 131 16.97 1.90 0.91
CA MET A 131 17.88 1.72 -0.22
C MET A 131 17.77 2.90 -1.20
N ALA A 132 16.55 3.37 -1.50
CA ALA A 132 16.34 4.55 -2.33
C ALA A 132 16.97 5.81 -1.72
N LYS A 133 16.85 6.01 -0.39
CA LYS A 133 17.49 7.10 0.36
C LYS A 133 19.02 6.98 0.41
N GLU A 134 19.56 5.79 0.62
CA GLU A 134 21.01 5.55 0.68
C GLU A 134 21.64 5.74 -0.70
N GLN A 135 20.97 5.28 -1.76
CA GLN A 135 21.31 5.63 -3.14
C GLN A 135 21.24 7.15 -3.35
N ALA A 136 20.29 7.85 -2.73
CA ALA A 136 20.23 9.33 -2.75
C ALA A 136 21.42 9.97 -2.04
N ALA A 137 21.94 9.33 -1.00
CA ALA A 137 23.00 9.87 -0.15
C ALA A 137 24.41 9.67 -0.71
N LEU A 138 24.60 8.87 -1.77
CA LEU A 138 25.92 8.60 -2.40
C LEU A 138 26.68 9.89 -2.74
N PRO A 139 28.02 9.93 -2.76
CA PRO A 139 28.77 11.16 -3.08
C PRO A 139 28.48 11.68 -4.50
N PRO A 140 28.56 13.01 -4.75
CA PRO A 140 28.24 13.63 -6.05
C PRO A 140 28.97 13.02 -7.25
N ALA A 141 30.22 12.55 -7.05
CA ALA A 141 31.00 11.87 -8.09
C ALA A 141 30.39 10.54 -8.56
N GLN A 142 29.63 9.86 -7.70
CA GLN A 142 28.86 8.65 -8.02
C GLN A 142 27.43 8.99 -8.45
N ARG A 143 26.83 10.08 -7.94
CA ARG A 143 25.52 10.61 -8.41
C ARG A 143 25.54 11.10 -9.86
N LYS A 144 26.71 11.49 -10.40
CA LYS A 144 26.86 11.92 -11.80
C LYS A 144 26.40 10.87 -12.83
N GLN A 145 26.17 9.62 -12.43
CA GLN A 145 25.60 8.58 -13.30
C GLN A 145 24.07 8.36 -13.13
N GLN A 146 23.43 9.02 -12.16
CA GLN A 146 21.99 8.87 -11.87
C GLN A 146 21.35 10.26 -11.77
N GLY A 147 21.16 10.92 -12.91
CA GLY A 147 20.58 12.27 -12.97
C GLY A 147 19.16 12.33 -12.41
N PHE A 148 18.27 11.48 -12.93
CA PHE A 148 16.86 11.37 -12.55
C PHE A 148 16.52 10.03 -11.93
N GLU A 149 15.67 10.08 -10.90
CA GLU A 149 14.96 8.91 -10.40
C GLU A 149 13.45 9.14 -10.60
N VAL A 150 12.81 8.14 -11.20
CA VAL A 150 11.37 8.17 -11.50
C VAL A 150 10.75 6.92 -10.91
N LEU A 151 9.76 7.10 -10.04
CA LEU A 151 8.87 6.05 -9.57
C LEU A 151 7.52 6.20 -10.24
N ILE A 152 7.05 5.12 -10.86
CA ILE A 152 5.73 5.02 -11.45
C ILE A 152 5.01 3.85 -10.78
N ALA A 153 3.92 4.14 -10.08
CA ALA A 153 3.18 3.15 -9.30
C ALA A 153 1.70 3.15 -9.73
N PRO A 154 1.28 2.17 -10.56
CA PRO A 154 -0.14 1.95 -10.86
C PRO A 154 -0.94 1.64 -9.59
N ALA A 155 -2.09 2.29 -9.41
CA ALA A 155 -2.98 2.11 -8.27
C ALA A 155 -4.37 1.61 -8.74
N PRO A 156 -4.49 0.32 -9.12
CA PRO A 156 -5.75 -0.20 -9.66
C PRO A 156 -6.83 -0.41 -8.59
N GLY A 157 -8.08 -0.20 -9.00
CA GLY A 157 -9.27 -0.59 -8.24
C GLY A 157 -9.38 0.05 -6.87
N GLN A 158 -9.63 -0.78 -5.86
CA GLN A 158 -9.77 -0.37 -4.45
C GLN A 158 -8.54 0.40 -3.93
N ALA A 159 -7.33 0.12 -4.43
CA ALA A 159 -6.12 0.82 -3.99
C ALA A 159 -6.19 2.34 -4.24
N ALA A 160 -6.91 2.78 -5.29
CA ALA A 160 -7.11 4.19 -5.58
C ALA A 160 -8.01 4.90 -4.55
N ARG A 161 -8.81 4.17 -3.77
CA ARG A 161 -9.68 4.77 -2.74
C ARG A 161 -8.90 5.49 -1.65
N ILE A 162 -7.64 5.09 -1.43
CA ILE A 162 -6.72 5.76 -0.48
C ILE A 162 -6.56 7.23 -0.87
N ASP A 163 -6.49 7.51 -2.16
CA ASP A 163 -6.13 8.82 -2.68
C ASP A 163 -7.33 9.63 -3.19
N PHE A 164 -8.39 8.97 -3.67
CA PHE A 164 -9.50 9.61 -4.39
C PHE A 164 -10.90 9.25 -3.86
N ALA A 165 -11.02 8.51 -2.75
CA ALA A 165 -12.30 8.04 -2.22
C ALA A 165 -13.22 7.35 -3.27
N ALA A 166 -12.64 6.86 -4.37
CA ALA A 166 -13.31 6.35 -5.55
C ALA A 166 -12.62 5.07 -6.04
N ASP A 167 -13.41 4.15 -6.58
CA ASP A 167 -12.90 2.99 -7.31
C ASP A 167 -12.95 3.28 -8.81
N PHE A 168 -11.78 3.34 -9.44
CA PHE A 168 -11.67 3.61 -10.88
C PHE A 168 -11.68 2.35 -11.75
N ALA A 169 -11.59 1.15 -11.16
CA ALA A 169 -11.58 -0.08 -11.96
C ALA A 169 -12.91 -0.27 -12.70
N ALA A 170 -14.03 -0.01 -12.03
CA ALA A 170 -15.36 -0.09 -12.63
C ALA A 170 -15.59 0.93 -13.76
N THR A 171 -14.77 1.97 -13.84
CA THR A 171 -14.88 3.05 -14.83
C THR A 171 -13.84 2.93 -15.94
N GLY A 172 -13.04 1.86 -15.93
CA GLY A 172 -12.00 1.63 -16.93
C GLY A 172 -10.86 2.66 -16.87
N VAL A 173 -10.60 3.22 -15.69
CA VAL A 173 -9.52 4.19 -15.43
C VAL A 173 -8.50 3.58 -14.46
N LEU A 174 -7.22 3.83 -14.72
CA LEU A 174 -6.09 3.45 -13.91
C LEU A 174 -5.36 4.72 -13.43
N PRO A 175 -5.49 5.10 -12.15
CA PRO A 175 -4.64 6.09 -11.54
C PRO A 175 -3.21 5.56 -11.43
N VAL A 176 -2.24 6.41 -11.71
CA VAL A 176 -0.81 6.11 -11.67
C VAL A 176 -0.13 7.21 -10.88
N ARG A 177 0.44 6.86 -9.72
CA ARG A 177 1.24 7.79 -8.93
C ARG A 177 2.60 7.95 -9.57
N VAL A 178 2.99 9.19 -9.82
CA VAL A 178 4.28 9.56 -10.39
C VAL A 178 5.04 10.36 -9.35
N VAL A 179 6.25 9.89 -9.01
CA VAL A 179 7.18 10.62 -8.16
C VAL A 179 8.48 10.77 -8.92
N VAL A 180 8.97 12.00 -9.03
CA VAL A 180 10.19 12.33 -9.74
C VAL A 180 11.14 13.05 -8.79
N HIS A 181 12.38 12.57 -8.72
CA HIS A 181 13.46 13.21 -8.00
C HIS A 181 14.56 13.59 -8.98
N ASN A 182 14.85 14.90 -9.07
CA ASN A 182 15.99 15.41 -9.81
C ASN A 182 17.19 15.45 -8.86
N ARG A 183 18.15 14.55 -9.05
CA ARG A 183 19.36 14.47 -8.22
C ARG A 183 20.57 15.15 -8.86
N SER A 184 20.35 15.81 -9.99
CA SER A 184 21.40 16.50 -10.74
C SER A 184 21.53 17.97 -10.33
N GLU A 185 22.58 18.60 -10.86
CA GLU A 185 22.84 20.03 -10.74
C GLU A 185 22.12 20.86 -11.83
N ARG A 186 21.29 20.22 -12.65
CA ARG A 186 20.52 20.84 -13.74
C ARG A 186 19.06 20.97 -13.34
N SER A 187 18.33 21.86 -14.00
CA SER A 187 16.86 22.00 -13.86
C SER A 187 16.20 21.43 -15.10
N TYR A 188 15.02 20.82 -14.95
CA TYR A 188 14.30 20.23 -16.07
C TYR A 188 12.83 20.58 -16.08
N ARG A 189 12.27 20.69 -17.27
CA ARG A 189 10.84 20.74 -17.52
C ARG A 189 10.35 19.32 -17.73
N LEU A 190 9.23 19.01 -17.11
CA LEU A 190 8.50 17.76 -17.30
C LEU A 190 7.05 18.11 -17.64
N ASP A 191 6.64 17.69 -18.83
CA ASP A 191 5.25 17.74 -19.27
C ASP A 191 4.60 16.37 -18.97
N PRO A 192 3.42 16.31 -18.33
CA PRO A 192 2.72 15.05 -18.12
C PRO A 192 2.44 14.28 -19.41
N ASP A 193 2.24 14.94 -20.56
CA ASP A 193 1.96 14.27 -21.84
C ASP A 193 3.18 13.50 -22.39
N GLU A 194 4.37 13.82 -21.89
CA GLU A 194 5.64 13.15 -22.19
C GLU A 194 5.90 11.91 -21.30
N ILE A 195 4.98 11.61 -20.38
CA ILE A 195 4.96 10.36 -19.64
C ILE A 195 4.02 9.41 -20.39
N VAL A 196 4.61 8.43 -21.07
CA VAL A 196 3.89 7.52 -21.97
C VAL A 196 4.01 6.09 -21.48
N MET A 197 2.89 5.42 -21.22
CA MET A 197 2.87 4.02 -20.85
C MET A 197 2.80 3.12 -22.09
N ALA A 198 3.39 1.93 -22.02
CA ALA A 198 3.29 0.93 -23.07
C ALA A 198 2.55 -0.32 -22.56
N ARG A 199 1.49 -0.69 -23.28
CA ARG A 199 0.69 -1.89 -23.02
C ARG A 199 1.47 -3.15 -23.36
N ALA A 200 0.91 -4.30 -22.97
CA ALA A 200 1.50 -5.60 -23.22
C ALA A 200 1.72 -5.94 -24.71
N ASP A 201 0.90 -5.37 -25.60
CA ASP A 201 0.94 -5.46 -27.06
C ASP A 201 1.89 -4.44 -27.73
N GLY A 202 2.49 -3.54 -26.94
CA GLY A 202 3.40 -2.50 -27.42
C GLY A 202 2.72 -1.18 -27.79
N GLU A 203 1.39 -1.08 -27.70
CA GLU A 203 0.67 0.18 -27.89
C GLU A 203 1.14 1.22 -26.88
N ARG A 204 1.45 2.43 -27.37
CA ARG A 204 1.82 3.57 -26.55
C ARG A 204 0.56 4.36 -26.19
N VAL A 205 0.40 4.67 -24.92
CA VAL A 205 -0.79 5.29 -24.38
C VAL A 205 -0.39 6.52 -23.57
N HIS A 206 -0.97 7.66 -23.92
CA HIS A 206 -0.82 8.93 -23.21
C HIS A 206 -1.80 9.03 -22.03
N PRO A 207 -1.54 9.92 -21.06
CA PRO A 207 -2.47 10.18 -19.98
C PRO A 207 -3.84 10.67 -20.50
N LEU A 208 -4.90 10.32 -19.78
CA LEU A 208 -6.22 10.87 -19.93
C LEU A 208 -6.28 12.25 -19.27
N SER A 209 -6.98 13.17 -19.91
CA SER A 209 -7.38 14.43 -19.29
C SER A 209 -8.39 14.21 -18.16
N VAL A 210 -8.49 15.17 -17.23
CA VAL A 210 -9.50 15.13 -16.16
C VAL A 210 -10.93 15.06 -16.73
N ALA A 211 -11.19 15.73 -17.85
CA ALA A 211 -12.48 15.67 -18.52
C ALA A 211 -12.83 14.25 -19.01
N GLU A 212 -11.88 13.56 -19.64
CA GLU A 212 -12.07 12.17 -20.10
C GLU A 212 -12.24 11.20 -18.91
N VAL A 213 -11.50 11.42 -17.81
CA VAL A 213 -11.68 10.63 -16.59
C VAL A 213 -13.09 10.80 -16.03
N LEU A 214 -13.57 12.05 -15.93
CA LEU A 214 -14.92 12.33 -15.44
C LEU A 214 -16.00 11.76 -16.35
N GLU A 215 -15.82 11.83 -17.67
CA GLU A 215 -16.74 11.23 -18.63
C GLU A 215 -16.84 9.71 -18.45
N ARG A 216 -15.70 9.02 -18.36
CA ARG A 216 -15.65 7.57 -18.12
C ARG A 216 -16.29 7.19 -16.79
N VAL A 217 -16.03 7.97 -15.75
CA VAL A 217 -16.63 7.79 -14.44
C VAL A 217 -18.16 7.94 -14.49
N GLN A 218 -18.66 8.96 -15.17
CA GLN A 218 -20.10 9.16 -15.36
C GLN A 218 -20.73 8.03 -16.20
N GLN A 219 -20.05 7.57 -17.25
CA GLN A 219 -20.50 6.44 -18.07
C GLN A 219 -20.55 5.14 -17.27
N GLY A 220 -19.48 4.80 -16.54
CA GLY A 220 -19.43 3.61 -15.68
C GLY A 220 -20.49 3.64 -14.58
N SER A 221 -20.78 4.82 -14.01
CA SER A 221 -21.85 4.99 -13.02
C SER A 221 -23.25 4.76 -13.60
N LYS A 222 -23.48 5.10 -14.87
CA LYS A 222 -24.76 4.82 -15.58
C LYS A 222 -24.90 3.35 -15.96
N MET A 223 -23.79 2.68 -16.27
CA MET A 223 -23.77 1.26 -16.66
C MET A 223 -23.77 0.31 -15.46
N ALA A 224 -23.47 0.81 -14.26
CA ALA A 224 -23.67 0.11 -12.99
C ALA A 224 -25.18 -0.04 -12.67
N ALA A 225 -25.89 -0.80 -13.51
CA ALA A 225 -27.13 -1.46 -13.14
C ALA A 225 -26.76 -2.72 -12.34
N ASP A 226 -27.30 -2.83 -11.13
CA ASP A 226 -27.22 -3.98 -10.22
C ASP A 226 -25.80 -4.44 -9.82
N GLY A 227 -25.21 -3.76 -8.83
CA GLY A 227 -24.25 -4.40 -7.89
C GLY A 227 -22.84 -3.83 -7.81
N ALA A 228 -22.44 -2.87 -8.66
CA ALA A 228 -21.16 -2.19 -8.49
C ALA A 228 -21.29 -1.10 -7.40
N PRO A 229 -20.35 -1.01 -6.43
CA PRO A 229 -20.41 0.04 -5.42
C PRO A 229 -20.26 1.41 -6.08
N PRO A 230 -21.20 2.35 -5.85
CA PRO A 230 -21.11 3.68 -6.42
C PRO A 230 -19.86 4.41 -5.92
N ILE A 231 -19.30 5.29 -6.75
CA ILE A 231 -18.29 6.23 -6.30
C ILE A 231 -18.94 7.12 -5.24
N ALA A 232 -18.43 7.05 -4.01
CA ALA A 232 -19.09 7.58 -2.82
C ALA A 232 -19.29 9.10 -2.86
N ASP A 233 -18.49 9.82 -3.65
CA ASP A 233 -18.59 11.28 -3.79
C ASP A 233 -18.24 11.76 -5.21
N LEU A 234 -19.14 11.49 -6.17
CA LEU A 234 -19.01 11.98 -7.54
C LEU A 234 -18.97 13.52 -7.64
N ALA A 235 -19.52 14.23 -6.65
CA ALA A 235 -19.58 15.69 -6.65
C ALA A 235 -18.23 16.32 -6.27
N ALA A 236 -17.49 15.74 -5.32
CA ALA A 236 -16.15 16.19 -4.94
C ALA A 236 -15.05 15.69 -5.88
N LEU A 237 -15.31 14.65 -6.68
CA LEU A 237 -14.31 14.00 -7.52
C LEU A 237 -13.55 14.96 -8.46
N PRO A 238 -14.18 15.93 -9.16
CA PRO A 238 -13.43 16.87 -10.01
C PRO A 238 -12.36 17.63 -9.23
N GLN A 239 -12.68 18.12 -8.03
CA GLN A 239 -11.72 18.84 -7.18
C GLN A 239 -10.61 17.91 -6.68
N GLN A 240 -10.93 16.67 -6.34
CA GLN A 240 -9.94 15.68 -5.91
C GLN A 240 -8.97 15.32 -7.04
N LEU A 241 -9.47 15.10 -8.25
CA LEU A 241 -8.64 14.84 -9.44
C LEU A 241 -7.71 16.03 -9.70
N GLU A 242 -8.25 17.25 -9.72
CA GLU A 242 -7.47 18.47 -9.96
C GLU A 242 -6.41 18.75 -8.89
N SER A 243 -6.73 18.54 -7.61
CA SER A 243 -5.78 18.81 -6.52
C SER A 243 -4.62 17.82 -6.45
N LYS A 244 -4.79 16.61 -7.02
CA LYS A 244 -3.81 15.53 -6.96
C LYS A 244 -3.15 15.22 -8.31
N ARG A 245 -3.62 15.81 -9.41
CA ARG A 245 -3.03 15.54 -10.72
C ARG A 245 -1.59 16.01 -10.80
N PHE A 246 -0.77 15.25 -11.51
CA PHE A 246 0.56 15.69 -11.92
C PHE A 246 0.39 16.75 -13.00
N THR A 247 0.96 17.94 -12.80
CA THR A 247 0.90 19.04 -13.75
C THR A 247 2.26 19.31 -14.38
N ALA A 248 2.26 19.96 -15.54
CA ALA A 248 3.48 20.44 -16.16
C ALA A 248 4.26 21.30 -15.16
N THR A 249 5.54 20.96 -14.95
CA THR A 249 6.33 21.58 -13.89
C THR A 249 7.79 21.70 -14.28
N THR A 250 8.48 22.64 -13.65
CA THR A 250 9.94 22.72 -13.66
C THR A 250 10.46 22.11 -12.37
N ILE A 251 11.21 21.03 -12.47
CA ILE A 251 11.84 20.35 -11.34
C ILE A 251 13.20 21.01 -11.13
N PRO A 252 13.38 21.79 -10.04
CA PRO A 252 14.64 22.45 -9.78
C PRO A 252 15.73 21.45 -9.43
N ARG A 253 16.97 21.93 -9.40
CA ARG A 253 18.16 21.19 -8.94
C ARG A 253 17.90 20.59 -7.56
N GLN A 254 18.23 19.31 -7.38
CA GLN A 254 17.98 18.58 -6.11
C GLN A 254 16.50 18.60 -5.66
N GLY A 255 15.57 18.89 -6.58
CA GLY A 255 14.13 19.03 -6.32
C GLY A 255 13.34 17.76 -6.59
N SER A 256 12.04 17.82 -6.30
CA SER A 256 11.11 16.73 -6.57
C SER A 256 9.74 17.23 -7.01
N ALA A 257 9.04 16.39 -7.76
CA ALA A 257 7.65 16.59 -8.13
C ALA A 257 6.87 15.29 -7.92
N GLU A 258 5.61 15.41 -7.49
CA GLU A 258 4.71 14.29 -7.26
C GLU A 258 3.29 14.64 -7.70
N GLY A 259 2.56 13.63 -8.15
CA GLY A 259 1.15 13.73 -8.48
C GLY A 259 0.63 12.46 -9.14
N TYR A 260 -0.59 12.52 -9.65
CA TYR A 260 -1.25 11.42 -10.34
C TYR A 260 -1.47 11.71 -11.82
N LEU A 261 -1.19 10.71 -12.65
CA LEU A 261 -1.67 10.63 -14.01
C LEU A 261 -2.76 9.56 -14.10
N PHE A 262 -3.61 9.66 -15.10
CA PHE A 262 -4.70 8.71 -15.31
C PHE A 262 -4.55 8.07 -16.66
N TYR A 263 -4.74 6.77 -16.75
CA TYR A 263 -4.65 6.01 -18.00
C TYR A 263 -5.89 5.13 -18.16
N PRO A 264 -6.18 4.63 -19.37
CA PRO A 264 -7.12 3.53 -19.52
C PRO A 264 -6.71 2.32 -18.68
N LEU A 265 -7.68 1.65 -18.04
CA LEU A 265 -7.42 0.42 -17.31
C LEU A 265 -6.96 -0.69 -18.29
N ALA A 266 -5.70 -1.10 -18.17
CA ALA A 266 -5.08 -2.14 -18.97
C ALA A 266 -3.82 -2.69 -18.26
N PRO A 267 -3.32 -3.88 -18.64
CA PRO A 267 -1.99 -4.32 -18.23
C PRO A 267 -0.90 -3.55 -18.99
N TYR A 268 0.01 -2.93 -18.25
CA TYR A 268 1.16 -2.19 -18.77
C TYR A 268 2.46 -2.91 -18.41
N LYS A 269 3.45 -2.85 -19.30
CA LYS A 269 4.77 -3.48 -19.09
C LYS A 269 5.88 -2.49 -18.78
N ARG A 270 5.72 -1.24 -19.25
CA ARG A 270 6.71 -0.19 -19.04
C ARG A 270 6.10 1.19 -19.21
N ALA A 271 6.86 2.19 -18.79
CA ALA A 271 6.59 3.60 -19.03
C ALA A 271 7.88 4.29 -19.48
N ARG A 272 7.74 5.28 -20.35
CA ARG A 272 8.80 6.19 -20.78
C ARG A 272 8.48 7.57 -20.26
N VAL A 273 9.47 8.24 -19.67
CA VAL A 273 9.39 9.63 -19.23
C VAL A 273 10.42 10.42 -20.00
N LEU A 274 9.99 11.47 -20.69
CA LEU A 274 10.89 12.45 -21.29
C LEU A 274 10.93 13.71 -20.42
N VAL A 275 12.13 14.17 -20.12
CA VAL A 275 12.39 15.46 -19.44
C VAL A 275 13.24 16.33 -20.36
N THR A 276 13.06 17.64 -20.29
CA THR A 276 13.86 18.60 -21.09
C THR A 276 14.64 19.51 -20.18
N GLU A 277 15.97 19.54 -20.33
CA GLU A 277 16.85 20.43 -19.56
C GLU A 277 16.50 21.89 -19.88
N VAL A 278 16.34 22.72 -18.84
CA VAL A 278 15.90 24.12 -18.98
C VAL A 278 16.94 24.97 -19.71
N ASP A 279 18.23 24.73 -19.46
CA ASP A 279 19.31 25.59 -19.93
C ASP A 279 19.74 25.27 -21.37
N SER A 280 19.70 23.99 -21.77
CA SER A 280 20.15 23.51 -23.08
C SER A 280 19.01 23.17 -24.06
N ASP A 281 17.79 23.01 -23.55
CA ASP A 281 16.63 22.46 -24.27
C ASP A 281 16.84 21.03 -24.80
N GLU A 282 17.85 20.31 -24.28
CA GLU A 282 18.09 18.91 -24.61
C GLU A 282 17.13 18.00 -23.83
N SER A 283 16.57 17.00 -24.51
CA SER A 283 15.67 16.03 -23.89
C SER A 283 16.39 14.74 -23.48
N GLU A 284 16.10 14.27 -22.27
CA GLU A 284 16.58 13.01 -21.71
C GLU A 284 15.40 12.08 -21.44
N GLY A 285 15.59 10.77 -21.65
CA GLY A 285 14.55 9.76 -21.51
C GLY A 285 14.87 8.73 -20.44
N VAL A 286 13.91 8.47 -19.55
CA VAL A 286 13.96 7.38 -18.56
C VAL A 286 12.92 6.32 -18.90
N VAL A 287 13.27 5.04 -18.76
CA VAL A 287 12.35 3.92 -18.93
C VAL A 287 12.18 3.21 -17.60
N VAL A 288 10.94 2.94 -17.21
CA VAL A 288 10.54 2.21 -16.00
C VAL A 288 9.80 0.95 -16.44
N GLU A 289 10.18 -0.22 -15.93
CA GLU A 289 9.52 -1.50 -16.20
C GLU A 289 8.65 -1.92 -14.99
N PHE A 290 7.57 -2.68 -15.25
CA PHE A 290 6.61 -3.14 -14.24
C PHE A 290 6.58 -4.66 -14.13
#